data_AF-A0A7T0C1I0-F1
#
_entry.id   AF-A0A7T0C1I0-F1
#
_cell.length_a   1.000
_cell.length_b   1.000
_cell.length_c   1.000
_cell.angle_alpha   90.00
_cell.angle_beta   90.00
_cell.angle_gamma   90.00
#
_symmetry.space_group_name_H-M   'P 1'
#
loop_
_entity.id
_entity.type
_entity.pdbx_description
1 polymer ?
#
loop_
_entity_poly.entity_id
_entity_poly.type
_entity_poly.pdbx_seq_one_letter_code
_entity_poly.pdbx_strand_id
1 'polypeptide(L)'
;MKRSILFFGFLSAILFATTASAASFHCSDYRGDRVDFRSSPEVTKIAIAGYSFGGNPVIWENDGLGAEWDSLMKQYAYYYECGRHVVGNTLRDNGHNYESWNQVSLADCWAASKLVISEGVSKEDIEALQTQLNEMEREQWARFPGPVRVLDLVKDCRI
;
A
#
# COMPACT_ATOMS: atom_id res chain seq x y z
N MET A 1 -70.82 -0.25 -9.27
CA MET A 1 -69.60 0.16 -10.02
C MET A 1 -68.48 0.38 -9.01
N LYS A 2 -67.55 -0.58 -8.84
CA LYS A 2 -66.42 -0.50 -7.92
C LYS A 2 -65.18 -0.03 -8.69
N ARG A 3 -64.61 1.12 -8.30
CA ARG A 3 -63.36 1.66 -8.86
C ARG A 3 -62.20 1.13 -8.03
N SER A 4 -61.35 0.28 -8.63
CA SER A 4 -60.08 -0.14 -8.04
C SER A 4 -58.99 0.86 -8.39
N ILE A 5 -58.35 1.43 -7.39
CA ILE A 5 -57.22 2.36 -7.51
C ILE A 5 -55.94 1.52 -7.52
N LEU A 6 -55.20 1.52 -8.64
CA LEU A 6 -53.87 0.94 -8.76
C LEU A 6 -52.84 1.93 -8.22
N PHE A 7 -52.25 1.62 -7.07
CA PHE A 7 -51.08 2.32 -6.55
C PHE A 7 -49.81 1.81 -7.26
N PHE A 8 -49.19 2.68 -8.06
CA PHE A 8 -47.86 2.45 -8.64
C PHE A 8 -46.80 2.77 -7.57
N GLY A 9 -46.19 1.74 -6.99
CA GLY A 9 -45.07 1.88 -6.06
C GLY A 9 -43.76 2.15 -6.81
N PHE A 10 -43.19 3.33 -6.59
CA PHE A 10 -41.91 3.77 -7.14
C PHE A 10 -40.76 3.10 -6.37
N LEU A 11 -40.10 2.10 -6.97
CA LEU A 11 -38.96 1.41 -6.38
C LEU A 11 -37.68 2.21 -6.69
N SER A 12 -37.25 3.08 -5.77
CA SER A 12 -35.93 3.74 -5.86
C SER A 12 -34.84 2.75 -5.42
N ALA A 13 -34.06 2.26 -6.37
CA ALA A 13 -32.84 1.51 -6.09
C ALA A 13 -31.75 2.50 -5.64
N ILE A 14 -31.45 2.51 -4.34
CA ILE A 14 -30.29 3.22 -3.79
C ILE A 14 -29.05 2.38 -4.14
N LEU A 15 -28.30 2.84 -5.15
CA LEU A 15 -26.97 2.33 -5.47
C LEU A 15 -26.01 2.83 -4.38
N PHE A 16 -25.72 1.98 -3.40
CA PHE A 16 -24.60 2.19 -2.50
C PHE A 16 -23.30 1.97 -3.29
N ALA A 17 -22.66 3.06 -3.69
CA ALA A 17 -21.26 3.02 -4.12
C ALA A 17 -20.41 2.67 -2.89
N THR A 18 -20.03 1.40 -2.75
CA THR A 18 -19.00 0.99 -1.80
C THR A 18 -17.69 1.62 -2.25
N THR A 19 -17.25 2.68 -1.57
CA THR A 19 -15.88 3.15 -1.67
C THR A 19 -14.98 2.05 -1.12
N ALA A 20 -14.31 1.32 -2.02
CA ALA A 20 -13.32 0.34 -1.64
C ALA A 20 -12.17 1.05 -0.92
N SER A 21 -12.20 1.02 0.42
CA SER A 21 -11.01 1.20 1.24
C SER A 21 -10.10 0.01 0.95
N ALA A 22 -8.83 0.27 0.60
CA ALA A 22 -7.84 -0.81 0.49
C ALA A 22 -7.88 -1.59 1.80
N ALA A 23 -8.22 -2.88 1.74
CA ALA A 23 -8.40 -3.68 2.93
C ALA A 23 -7.10 -3.66 3.76
N SER A 24 -7.19 -3.31 5.04
CA SER A 24 -6.05 -3.41 5.95
C SER A 24 -5.68 -4.88 6.09
N PHE A 25 -4.62 -5.29 5.38
CA PHE A 25 -4.07 -6.63 5.49
C PHE A 25 -3.34 -6.80 6.82
N HIS A 26 -3.11 -8.05 7.22
CA HIS A 26 -2.35 -8.32 8.44
C HIS A 26 -0.85 -8.04 8.24
N CYS A 27 -0.30 -7.13 9.04
CA CYS A 27 1.11 -6.78 9.08
C CYS A 27 1.68 -6.99 10.50
N SER A 28 2.89 -7.52 10.58
CA SER A 28 3.67 -7.63 11.83
C SER A 28 5.10 -7.13 11.60
N ASP A 29 5.76 -6.64 12.65
CA ASP A 29 7.16 -6.24 12.60
C ASP A 29 8.12 -7.43 12.73
N TYR A 30 9.43 -7.16 12.66
CA TYR A 30 10.48 -8.18 12.80
C TYR A 30 10.46 -8.97 14.13
N ARG A 31 9.72 -8.50 15.15
CA ARG A 31 9.55 -9.16 16.46
C ARG A 31 8.23 -9.94 16.53
N GLY A 32 7.39 -9.84 15.50
CA GLY A 32 6.04 -10.40 15.48
C GLY A 32 4.99 -9.50 16.13
N ASP A 33 5.33 -8.26 16.51
CA ASP A 33 4.35 -7.31 17.04
C ASP A 33 3.42 -6.87 15.91
N ARG A 34 2.12 -6.78 16.19
CA ARG A 34 1.13 -6.30 15.22
C ARG A 34 1.42 -4.85 14.85
N VAL A 35 1.45 -4.56 13.55
CA VAL A 35 1.51 -3.19 13.03
C VAL A 35 0.11 -2.61 12.94
N ASP A 36 -0.10 -1.46 13.57
CA ASP A 36 -1.35 -0.70 13.46
C ASP A 36 -1.37 0.10 12.14
N PHE A 37 -2.56 0.28 11.56
CA PHE A 37 -2.79 1.23 10.46
C PHE A 37 -3.53 2.45 11.01
N ARG A 38 -3.05 3.66 10.73
CA ARG A 38 -3.64 4.91 11.25
C ARG A 38 -3.66 6.00 10.21
N SER A 39 -4.85 6.49 9.88
CA SER A 39 -5.01 7.67 9.03
C SER A 39 -4.41 8.92 9.68
N SER A 40 -3.60 9.65 8.92
CA SER A 40 -3.01 10.94 9.27
C SER A 40 -2.88 11.80 8.01
N PRO A 41 -3.64 12.89 7.87
CA PRO A 41 -3.51 13.78 6.69
C PRO A 41 -2.19 14.56 6.67
N GLU A 42 -1.41 14.52 7.77
CA GLU A 42 -0.15 15.24 7.92
C GLU A 42 1.04 14.52 7.27
N VAL A 43 0.94 13.20 7.02
CA VAL A 43 2.04 12.47 6.38
C VAL A 43 2.10 12.79 4.88
N THR A 44 3.31 12.96 4.36
CA THR A 44 3.54 13.45 2.99
C THR A 44 3.55 12.35 1.94
N LYS A 45 3.46 11.09 2.35
CA LYS A 45 3.39 9.91 1.48
C LYS A 45 2.09 9.17 1.75
N ILE A 46 1.60 8.39 0.78
CA ILE A 46 0.35 7.61 0.94
C ILE A 46 0.40 6.67 2.15
N ALA A 47 1.59 6.15 2.48
CA ALA A 47 1.86 5.33 3.65
C ALA A 47 3.29 5.58 4.15
N ILE A 48 3.50 5.56 5.47
CA ILE A 48 4.82 5.65 6.11
C ILE A 48 4.88 4.72 7.32
N ALA A 49 5.79 3.75 7.30
CA ALA A 49 6.13 2.92 8.45
C ALA A 49 6.92 3.71 9.49
N GLY A 50 6.52 3.57 10.75
CA GLY A 50 7.20 4.14 11.91
C GLY A 50 6.69 3.54 13.21
N TYR A 51 6.96 4.22 14.32
CA TYR A 51 6.50 3.81 15.65
C TYR A 51 5.67 4.92 16.27
N SER A 52 4.62 4.54 17.00
CA SER A 52 3.89 5.47 17.86
C SER A 52 4.77 5.91 19.04
N PHE A 53 4.36 6.97 19.75
CA PHE A 53 5.07 7.42 20.95
C PHE A 53 5.26 6.33 22.01
N GLY A 54 4.34 5.36 22.09
CA GLY A 54 4.43 4.20 22.98
C GLY A 54 5.31 3.05 22.47
N GLY A 55 6.00 3.21 21.33
CA GLY A 55 6.86 2.18 20.76
C GLY A 55 6.13 1.07 20.00
N ASN A 56 4.81 1.16 19.82
CA ASN A 56 4.07 0.20 18.97
C ASN A 56 4.30 0.52 17.49
N PRO A 57 4.56 -0.49 16.63
CA PRO A 57 4.76 -0.28 15.21
C PRO A 57 3.46 0.16 14.54
N VAL A 58 3.57 1.11 13.62
CA VAL A 58 2.43 1.73 12.93
C VAL A 58 2.78 2.03 11.47
N ILE A 59 1.80 1.95 10.59
CA ILE A 59 1.81 2.55 9.26
C ILE A 59 0.84 3.73 9.30
N TRP A 60 1.37 4.93 9.08
CA TRP A 60 0.58 6.15 8.95
C TRP A 60 0.14 6.31 7.51
N GLU A 61 -1.16 6.49 7.30
CA GLU A 61 -1.78 6.50 5.97
C GLU A 61 -2.34 7.88 5.64
N ASN A 62 -2.20 8.33 4.40
CA ASN A 62 -2.85 9.54 3.92
C ASN A 62 -3.73 9.22 2.71
N ASP A 63 -5.01 8.98 2.97
CA ASP A 63 -6.02 8.65 1.96
C ASP A 63 -6.24 9.78 0.93
N GLY A 64 -5.77 11.00 1.22
CA GLY A 64 -5.80 12.13 0.30
C GLY A 64 -4.71 12.08 -0.77
N LEU A 65 -3.74 11.17 -0.67
CA LEU A 65 -2.62 11.04 -1.61
C LEU A 65 -2.78 9.81 -2.52
N GLY A 66 -2.28 9.96 -3.75
CA GLY A 66 -2.26 8.88 -4.73
C GLY A 66 -3.64 8.44 -5.19
N ALA A 67 -4.69 9.26 -5.03
CA ALA A 67 -6.06 8.91 -5.45
C ALA A 67 -6.11 8.45 -6.91
N GLU A 68 -5.28 9.04 -7.76
CA GLU A 68 -5.11 8.75 -9.18
C GLU A 68 -4.33 7.46 -9.50
N TRP A 69 -3.68 6.83 -8.52
CA TRP A 69 -2.88 5.62 -8.75
C TRP A 69 -3.76 4.37 -8.82
N ASP A 70 -3.30 3.41 -9.61
CA ASP A 70 -3.91 2.09 -9.72
C ASP A 70 -3.97 1.37 -8.37
N SER A 71 -4.97 0.51 -8.21
CA SER A 71 -5.18 -0.26 -6.99
C SER A 71 -4.00 -1.16 -6.62
N LEU A 72 -3.34 -1.78 -7.60
CA LEU A 72 -2.18 -2.64 -7.39
C LEU A 72 -0.96 -1.82 -6.93
N MET A 73 -0.77 -0.62 -7.50
CA MET A 73 0.28 0.30 -7.08
C MET A 73 0.09 0.77 -5.63
N LYS A 74 -1.15 1.09 -5.24
CA LYS A 74 -1.47 1.42 -3.85
C LYS A 74 -1.20 0.23 -2.92
N GLN A 75 -1.67 -0.96 -3.30
CA GLN A 75 -1.48 -2.16 -2.49
C GLN A 75 0.02 -2.49 -2.32
N TYR A 76 0.81 -2.35 -3.38
CA TYR A 76 2.26 -2.45 -3.31
C TYR A 76 2.86 -1.44 -2.32
N ALA A 77 2.43 -0.17 -2.35
CA ALA A 77 2.91 0.87 -1.46
C ALA A 77 2.72 0.51 0.03
N TYR A 78 1.54 -0.01 0.38
CA TYR A 78 1.28 -0.47 1.76
C TYR A 78 2.09 -1.72 2.11
N TYR A 79 2.21 -2.67 1.19
CA TYR A 79 3.04 -3.86 1.39
C TYR A 79 4.52 -3.51 1.54
N TYR A 80 5.03 -2.49 0.83
CA TYR A 80 6.39 -2.00 0.97
C TYR A 80 6.65 -1.45 2.38
N GLU A 81 5.75 -0.62 2.91
CA GLU A 81 5.90 -0.09 4.27
C GLU A 81 5.75 -1.18 5.35
N CYS A 82 4.90 -2.19 5.12
CA CYS A 82 4.92 -3.38 5.98
C CYS A 82 6.24 -4.16 5.86
N GLY A 83 6.77 -4.30 4.65
CA GLY A 83 8.08 -4.90 4.40
C GLY A 83 9.17 -4.21 5.20
N ARG A 84 9.15 -2.87 5.29
CA ARG A 84 10.08 -2.10 6.13
C ARG A 84 10.00 -2.47 7.61
N HIS A 85 8.81 -2.75 8.14
CA HIS A 85 8.65 -3.27 9.52
C HIS A 85 9.20 -4.69 9.67
N VAL A 86 8.93 -5.56 8.70
CA VAL A 86 9.37 -6.97 8.72
C VAL A 86 10.90 -7.07 8.66
N VAL A 87 11.56 -6.24 7.87
CA VAL A 87 13.03 -6.25 7.75
C VAL A 87 13.74 -5.43 8.83
N GLY A 88 12.97 -4.73 9.69
CA GLY A 88 13.51 -3.88 10.76
C GLY A 88 14.06 -2.52 10.29
N ASN A 89 13.75 -2.09 9.06
CA ASN A 89 14.21 -0.84 8.43
C ASN A 89 13.45 0.43 8.90
N THR A 90 12.76 0.33 10.04
CA THR A 90 12.05 1.46 10.68
C THR A 90 12.86 2.05 11.84
N LEU A 91 13.94 1.38 12.25
CA LEU A 91 14.84 1.80 13.32
C LEU A 91 16.11 2.42 12.71
N ARG A 92 16.27 3.74 12.86
CA ARG A 92 17.47 4.57 12.55
C ARG A 92 18.36 4.08 11.39
N ASP A 93 18.32 4.84 10.30
CA ASP A 93 19.39 4.87 9.31
C ASP A 93 20.73 5.12 10.03
N ASN A 94 21.62 4.11 10.06
CA ASN A 94 22.85 4.14 10.83
C ASN A 94 23.95 5.00 10.17
N GLY A 95 23.59 5.85 9.21
CA GLY A 95 24.52 6.73 8.48
C GLY A 95 25.31 6.01 7.38
N HIS A 96 25.04 4.73 7.12
CA HIS A 96 25.64 3.97 6.02
C HIS A 96 24.63 3.85 4.87
N ASN A 97 24.75 4.77 3.89
CA ASN A 97 23.86 4.83 2.72
C ASN A 97 23.72 3.49 1.98
N TYR A 98 24.73 2.62 2.00
CA TYR A 98 24.67 1.29 1.37
C TYR A 98 23.73 0.32 2.11
N GLU A 99 23.76 0.31 3.45
CA GLU A 99 22.85 -0.52 4.26
C GLU A 99 21.39 -0.06 4.05
N SER A 100 21.19 1.25 3.87
CA SER A 100 19.88 1.84 3.54
C SER A 100 19.32 1.31 2.20
N TRP A 101 20.15 1.19 1.15
CA TRP A 101 19.71 0.66 -0.15
C TRP A 101 19.36 -0.83 -0.14
N ASN A 102 20.17 -1.65 0.54
CA ASN A 102 19.86 -3.08 0.69
C ASN A 102 18.52 -3.28 1.42
N GLN A 103 18.27 -2.50 2.48
CA GLN A 103 17.02 -2.57 3.22
C GLN A 103 15.81 -2.11 2.40
N VAL A 104 15.98 -1.12 1.51
CA VAL A 104 14.95 -0.72 0.54
C VAL A 104 14.62 -1.88 -0.41
N SER A 105 15.63 -2.52 -0.99
CA SER A 105 15.44 -3.67 -1.89
C SER A 105 14.78 -4.86 -1.19
N LEU A 106 15.14 -5.16 0.06
CA LEU A 106 14.47 -6.21 0.84
C LEU A 106 12.99 -5.90 1.09
N ALA A 107 12.66 -4.64 1.38
CA ALA A 107 11.27 -4.22 1.53
C ALA A 107 10.48 -4.31 0.20
N ASP A 108 11.09 -3.93 -0.93
CA ASP A 108 10.52 -4.12 -2.27
C ASP A 108 10.22 -5.59 -2.56
N CYS A 109 11.18 -6.47 -2.29
CA CYS A 109 11.00 -7.90 -2.53
C CYS A 109 10.01 -8.56 -1.59
N TRP A 110 9.94 -8.10 -0.34
CA TRP A 110 8.89 -8.54 0.57
C TRP A 110 7.51 -8.15 0.02
N ALA A 111 7.35 -6.91 -0.46
CA ALA A 111 6.09 -6.44 -1.02
C ALA A 111 5.66 -7.22 -2.27
N ALA A 112 6.57 -7.38 -3.23
CA ALA A 112 6.31 -8.16 -4.45
C ALA A 112 5.93 -9.62 -4.12
N SER A 113 6.64 -10.25 -3.18
CA SER A 113 6.33 -11.62 -2.75
C SER A 113 4.94 -11.72 -2.12
N LYS A 114 4.50 -10.71 -1.38
CA LYS A 114 3.15 -10.71 -0.78
C LYS A 114 2.06 -10.56 -1.82
N LEU A 115 2.25 -9.72 -2.83
CA LEU A 115 1.32 -9.62 -3.95
C LEU A 115 1.19 -10.96 -4.69
N VAL A 116 2.29 -11.64 -5.00
CA VAL A 116 2.23 -12.92 -5.71
C VAL A 116 1.65 -14.04 -4.83
N ILE A 117 2.16 -14.21 -3.62
CA ILE A 117 1.82 -15.37 -2.77
C ILE A 117 0.46 -15.20 -2.06
N SER A 118 0.17 -13.99 -1.55
CA SER A 118 -1.02 -13.75 -0.73
C SER A 118 -2.20 -13.27 -1.54
N GLU A 119 -1.97 -12.43 -2.56
CA GLU A 119 -3.03 -11.84 -3.38
C GLU A 119 -3.21 -12.58 -4.72
N GLY A 120 -2.29 -13.48 -5.10
CA GLY A 120 -2.36 -14.23 -6.35
C GLY A 120 -2.10 -13.37 -7.58
N VAL A 121 -1.41 -12.23 -7.43
CA VAL A 121 -1.03 -11.36 -8.55
C VAL A 121 -0.08 -12.11 -9.48
N SER A 122 -0.37 -12.07 -10.79
CA SER A 122 0.44 -12.76 -11.78
C SER A 122 1.81 -12.10 -11.95
N LYS A 123 2.77 -12.85 -12.48
CA LYS A 123 4.11 -12.31 -12.77
C LYS A 123 4.03 -11.18 -13.80
N GLU A 124 3.16 -11.33 -14.81
CA GLU A 124 2.91 -10.33 -15.84
C GLU A 124 2.36 -9.02 -15.25
N ASP A 125 1.48 -9.12 -14.25
CA ASP A 125 0.96 -7.94 -13.54
C ASP A 125 2.05 -7.26 -12.67
N ILE A 126 3.00 -8.03 -12.11
CA ILE A 126 4.17 -7.46 -11.44
C ILE A 126 5.10 -6.74 -12.44
N GLU A 127 5.27 -7.27 -13.65
CA GLU A 127 6.03 -6.61 -14.72
C GLU A 127 5.36 -5.29 -15.18
N ALA A 128 4.02 -5.28 -15.23
CA ALA A 128 3.27 -4.05 -15.50
C ALA A 128 3.43 -3.05 -14.34
N LEU A 129 3.30 -3.50 -13.09
CA LEU A 129 3.47 -2.68 -11.89
C LEU A 129 4.87 -2.03 -11.83
N GLN A 130 5.95 -2.80 -12.03
CA GLN A 130 7.31 -2.23 -12.01
C GLN A 130 7.48 -1.18 -13.12
N THR A 131 6.87 -1.38 -14.29
CA THR A 131 6.94 -0.42 -15.40
C THR A 131 6.28 0.89 -14.98
N GLN A 132 5.06 0.82 -14.41
CA GLN A 132 4.36 1.99 -13.89
C GLN A 132 5.16 2.72 -12.81
N LEU A 133 5.77 1.98 -11.86
CA LEU A 133 6.58 2.57 -10.80
C LEU A 133 7.84 3.27 -11.37
N ASN A 134 8.48 2.68 -12.36
CA ASN A 134 9.67 3.25 -13.00
C ASN A 134 9.35 4.47 -13.88
N GLU A 135 8.11 4.59 -14.37
CA GLU A 135 7.62 5.73 -15.13
C GLU A 135 7.13 6.90 -14.25
N MET A 136 7.06 6.71 -12.92
CA MET A 136 6.63 7.77 -12.02
C MET A 136 7.55 8.98 -12.07
N GLU A 137 6.95 10.16 -12.18
CA GLU A 137 7.63 11.44 -12.06
C GLU A 137 8.12 11.69 -10.63
N ARG A 138 9.08 12.60 -10.47
CA ARG A 138 9.68 12.91 -9.17
C ARG A 138 8.66 13.37 -8.14
N GLU A 139 7.66 14.14 -8.57
CA GLU A 139 6.58 14.65 -7.73
C GLU A 139 5.65 13.53 -7.24
N GLN A 140 5.46 12.49 -8.05
CA GLN A 140 4.70 11.31 -7.65
C GLN A 140 5.51 10.48 -6.64
N TRP A 141 6.80 10.27 -6.90
CA TRP A 141 7.71 9.62 -5.96
C TRP A 141 7.81 10.33 -4.61
N ALA A 142 7.70 11.66 -4.58
CA ALA A 142 7.68 12.42 -3.33
C ALA A 142 6.52 12.00 -2.41
N ARG A 143 5.41 11.49 -2.98
CA ARG A 143 4.23 10.98 -2.27
C ARG A 143 4.23 9.46 -2.13
N PHE A 144 5.18 8.76 -2.75
CA PHE A 144 5.27 7.31 -2.74
C PHE A 144 6.22 6.83 -1.63
N PRO A 145 6.01 5.65 -1.03
CA PRO A 145 6.91 5.06 -0.04
C PRO A 145 8.38 4.89 -0.47
N GLY A 146 9.29 5.15 0.47
CA GLY A 146 10.73 4.99 0.25
C GLY A 146 11.39 6.07 -0.63
N PRO A 147 12.66 5.89 -1.01
CA PRO A 147 13.39 6.80 -1.91
C PRO A 147 13.08 6.54 -3.39
N VAL A 148 13.33 7.54 -4.24
CA VAL A 148 13.29 7.38 -5.71
C VAL A 148 14.29 6.30 -6.12
N ARG A 149 13.85 5.34 -6.93
CA ARG A 149 14.66 4.20 -7.38
C ARG A 149 14.12 3.59 -8.66
N VAL A 150 14.98 2.88 -9.37
CA VAL A 150 14.57 1.97 -10.46
C VAL A 150 14.36 0.59 -9.86
N LEU A 151 13.26 -0.04 -10.23
CA LEU A 151 12.84 -1.36 -9.74
C LEU A 151 12.96 -2.40 -10.86
N ASP A 152 13.49 -3.56 -10.53
CA ASP A 152 13.43 -4.77 -11.35
C ASP A 152 12.93 -5.93 -10.48
N LEU A 153 11.64 -5.89 -10.13
CA LEU A 153 11.04 -6.76 -9.13
C LEU A 153 11.09 -8.24 -9.55
N VAL A 154 10.99 -8.51 -10.84
CA VAL A 154 11.01 -9.88 -11.37
C VAL A 154 12.41 -10.50 -11.33
N LYS A 155 13.45 -9.68 -11.53
CA LYS A 155 14.82 -10.16 -11.53
C LYS A 155 15.42 -10.18 -10.13
N ASP A 156 15.19 -9.13 -9.36
CA ASP A 156 15.83 -8.92 -8.06
C ASP A 156 15.13 -9.69 -6.94
N CYS A 157 13.83 -9.98 -7.10
CA CYS A 157 13.03 -10.68 -6.12
C CYS A 157 12.73 -12.12 -6.56
N ARG A 158 12.72 -13.05 -5.60
CA ARG A 158 12.40 -14.47 -5.84
C ARG A 158 10.89 -14.66 -5.84
N ILE A 159 10.23 -14.21 -6.91
CA ILE A 159 8.77 -14.28 -7.11
C ILE A 159 8.38 -15.17 -8.28
#